data_AF-A0A2V9K4Z1-F1
#
_entry.id   AF-A0A2V9K4Z1-F1
#
_cell.length_a   1.000
_cell.length_b   1.000
_cell.length_c   1.000
_cell.angle_alpha   90.00
_cell.angle_beta   90.00
_cell.angle_gamma   90.00
#
_symmetry.space_group_name_H-M   'P 1'
#
loop_
_entity.id
_entity.type
_entity.pdbx_description
1 polymer ?
#
loop_
_entity_poly.entity_id
_entity_poly.type
_entity_poly.pdbx_seq_one_letter_code
_entity_poly.pdbx_strand_id
1 'polypeptide(L)'
;FWEYTCINCIRTFAENKKWYERYHPYGFTIIGVHDPEFDIAYSPAHVRQAVKRFGLPYPVVVDSRFLIWRTYKNNTWPRRFLVDASGIVRYDRSGEGADGAFERAIQKLLKEAHPNLEIPASDTIPPDVDRFASSCGLSTPEMYIGDWFGRGILSNAEGYHDGKAVPYHLPASVEDGHVGLSGEWKTDKNGMIYQGNAKGGAPTSDHLEMPYHAREVYVVMNVSHGRPSKLFVEQDGKSLTASNKGVDVEVDSEGRSFIEVREPRMYYLIQNPAFGHHSVSLFPTRSGLTINSFTFGNDCQTDFPHL
;
A
#
# COMPACT_ATOMS: atom_id res chain seq x y z
N PHE A 1 -4.81 -2.41 13.91
CA PHE A 1 -3.86 -3.25 13.18
C PHE A 1 -3.65 -2.67 11.81
N TRP A 2 -2.41 -2.31 11.49
CA TRP A 2 -2.03 -1.63 10.26
C TRP A 2 -0.61 -2.03 9.84
N GLU A 3 -0.27 -1.76 8.58
CA GLU A 3 1.07 -1.92 8.02
C GLU A 3 1.32 -0.70 7.13
N TYR A 4 2.54 -0.15 7.11
CA TYR A 4 2.76 1.18 6.52
C TYR A 4 2.83 1.22 4.98
N THR A 5 2.98 0.07 4.33
CA THR A 5 2.94 -0.10 2.87
C THR A 5 1.56 -0.53 2.37
N CYS A 6 0.67 -0.99 3.25
CA CYS A 6 -0.68 -1.41 2.91
C CYS A 6 -1.58 -0.22 2.53
N ILE A 7 -1.96 -0.11 1.26
CA ILE A 7 -2.86 0.95 0.78
C ILE A 7 -4.20 0.97 1.53
N ASN A 8 -4.78 -0.20 1.80
CA ASN A 8 -6.06 -0.32 2.51
C ASN A 8 -5.95 0.24 3.93
N CYS A 9 -4.77 0.16 4.57
CA CYS A 9 -4.52 0.83 5.84
C CYS A 9 -4.43 2.35 5.66
N ILE A 10 -3.65 2.80 4.68
CA ILE A 10 -3.41 4.22 4.41
C ILE A 10 -4.71 4.99 4.18
N ARG A 11 -5.65 4.42 3.41
CA ARG A 11 -6.98 5.04 3.16
C ARG A 11 -7.78 5.29 4.44
N THR A 12 -7.54 4.54 5.52
CA THR A 12 -8.24 4.74 6.80
C THR A 12 -7.66 5.85 7.66
N PHE A 13 -6.45 6.34 7.38
CA PHE A 13 -5.74 7.24 8.28
C PHE A 13 -6.41 8.60 8.43
N ALA A 14 -6.99 9.15 7.35
CA ALA A 14 -7.68 10.43 7.41
C ALA A 14 -8.81 10.41 8.45
N GLU A 15 -9.65 9.39 8.40
CA GLU A 15 -10.77 9.24 9.32
C GLU A 15 -10.32 8.90 10.75
N ASN A 16 -9.31 8.02 10.90
CA ASN A 16 -8.75 7.71 12.23
C ASN A 16 -8.18 8.97 12.91
N LYS A 17 -7.52 9.86 12.16
CA LYS A 17 -6.99 11.14 12.67
C LYS A 17 -8.12 12.06 13.12
N LYS A 18 -9.15 12.21 12.29
CA LYS A 18 -10.35 12.98 12.62
C LYS A 18 -11.01 12.48 13.90
N TRP A 19 -11.18 11.16 14.06
CA TRP A 19 -11.72 10.59 15.30
C TRP A 19 -10.83 10.84 16.51
N TYR A 20 -9.52 10.66 16.36
CA TYR A 20 -8.59 10.92 17.45
C TYR A 20 -8.66 12.37 17.90
N GLU A 21 -8.52 13.33 16.99
CA GLU A 21 -8.61 14.77 17.31
C GLU A 21 -9.94 15.14 17.97
N ARG A 22 -11.05 14.61 17.45
CA ARG A 22 -12.40 14.93 17.93
C ARG A 22 -12.72 14.32 19.30
N TYR A 23 -12.34 13.06 19.52
CA TYR A 23 -12.82 12.29 20.65
C TYR A 23 -11.78 12.09 21.76
N HIS A 24 -10.49 12.33 21.48
CA HIS A 24 -9.43 12.17 22.47
C HIS A 24 -9.63 13.02 23.75
N PRO A 25 -10.08 14.29 23.65
CA PRO A 25 -10.39 15.08 24.84
C PRO A 25 -11.49 14.48 25.74
N TYR A 26 -12.32 13.58 25.21
CA TYR A 26 -13.42 12.94 25.92
C TYR A 26 -13.08 11.53 26.41
N GLY A 27 -11.81 11.11 26.35
CA GLY A 27 -11.37 9.81 26.85
C GLY A 27 -11.24 8.72 25.78
N PHE A 28 -11.43 9.03 24.49
CA PHE A 28 -11.12 8.10 23.40
C PHE A 28 -9.61 8.04 23.16
N THR A 29 -9.09 6.85 22.83
CA THR A 29 -7.71 6.72 22.37
C THR A 29 -7.63 5.71 21.23
N ILE A 30 -6.69 5.95 20.32
CA ILE A 30 -6.29 4.98 19.31
C ILE A 30 -4.92 4.43 19.70
N ILE A 31 -4.73 3.12 19.57
CA ILE A 31 -3.40 2.50 19.59
C ILE A 31 -3.19 1.86 18.22
N GLY A 32 -2.27 2.41 17.45
CA GLY A 32 -1.87 1.86 16.17
C GLY A 32 -0.94 0.66 16.36
N VAL A 33 -1.49 -0.56 16.40
CA VAL A 33 -0.67 -1.78 16.36
C VAL A 33 -0.18 -1.98 14.92
N HIS A 34 1.13 -1.81 14.72
CA HIS A 34 1.82 -1.99 13.45
C HIS A 34 2.40 -3.41 13.36
N ASP A 35 2.03 -4.16 12.32
CA ASP A 35 2.42 -5.55 12.12
C ASP A 35 2.99 -5.70 10.71
N PRO A 36 4.22 -6.22 10.54
CA PRO A 36 4.94 -6.13 9.28
C PRO A 36 4.52 -7.18 8.24
N GLU A 37 4.16 -6.77 7.03
CA GLU A 37 3.85 -7.65 5.91
C GLU A 37 5.12 -8.12 5.16
N PHE A 38 6.08 -7.22 5.00
CA PHE A 38 7.37 -7.45 4.35
C PHE A 38 8.55 -7.26 5.31
N ASP A 39 9.71 -7.82 4.99
CA ASP A 39 10.92 -7.70 5.84
C ASP A 39 11.34 -6.24 6.07
N ILE A 40 11.12 -5.37 5.09
CA ILE A 40 11.35 -3.93 5.21
C ILE A 40 10.54 -3.30 6.35
N ALA A 41 9.39 -3.88 6.69
CA ALA A 41 8.46 -3.35 7.68
C ALA A 41 8.79 -3.75 9.13
N TYR A 42 9.78 -4.64 9.34
CA TYR A 42 10.20 -5.05 10.68
C TYR A 42 11.00 -3.95 11.40
N SER A 43 11.62 -3.02 10.66
CA SER A 43 12.47 -1.97 11.22
C SER A 43 11.64 -0.89 11.93
N PRO A 44 11.81 -0.69 13.26
CA PRO A 44 11.12 0.40 13.96
C PRO A 44 11.49 1.79 13.43
N ALA A 45 12.63 1.94 12.77
CA ALA A 45 13.03 3.19 12.15
C ALA A 45 12.16 3.54 10.93
N HIS A 46 11.85 2.56 10.07
CA HIS A 46 10.95 2.75 8.93
C HIS A 46 9.52 3.03 9.42
N VAL A 47 9.05 2.31 10.45
CA VAL A 47 7.74 2.59 11.05
C VAL A 47 7.67 4.02 11.60
N ARG A 48 8.72 4.51 12.28
CA ARG A 48 8.76 5.92 12.74
C ARG A 48 8.73 6.93 11.58
N GLN A 49 9.41 6.64 10.48
CA GLN A 49 9.36 7.49 9.28
C GLN A 49 7.96 7.52 8.69
N ALA A 50 7.28 6.37 8.61
CA ALA A 50 5.90 6.29 8.16
C ALA A 50 4.94 7.04 9.08
N VAL A 51 5.05 6.88 10.40
CA VAL A 51 4.26 7.64 11.40
C VAL A 51 4.40 9.14 11.17
N LYS A 52 5.63 9.62 10.92
CA LYS A 52 5.89 11.02 10.60
C LYS A 52 5.29 11.43 9.25
N ARG A 53 5.47 10.63 8.20
CA ARG A 53 4.95 10.90 6.85
C ARG A 53 3.43 11.06 6.85
N PHE A 54 2.72 10.10 7.46
CA PHE A 54 1.25 10.11 7.50
C PHE A 54 0.68 11.02 8.60
N GLY A 55 1.54 11.56 9.46
CA GLY A 55 1.18 12.44 10.57
C GLY A 55 0.23 11.76 11.56
N LEU A 56 0.53 10.53 11.97
CA LEU A 56 -0.33 9.78 12.90
C LEU A 56 -0.19 10.35 14.32
N PRO A 57 -1.26 10.92 14.91
CA PRO A 57 -1.17 11.67 16.18
C PRO A 57 -1.30 10.78 17.43
N TYR A 58 -1.53 9.48 17.24
CA TYR A 58 -1.80 8.53 18.30
C TYR A 58 -0.61 7.57 18.55
N PRO A 59 -0.51 6.96 19.74
CA PRO A 59 0.52 5.98 20.04
C PRO A 59 0.55 4.81 19.06
N VAL A 60 1.77 4.38 18.70
CA VAL A 60 2.00 3.24 17.80
C VAL A 60 2.86 2.20 18.52
N VAL A 61 2.42 0.95 18.47
CA VAL A 61 3.17 -0.21 18.95
C VAL A 61 3.66 -1.00 17.76
N VAL A 62 4.94 -1.34 17.73
CA VAL A 62 5.54 -2.18 16.68
C VAL A 62 5.48 -3.64 17.15
N ASP A 63 4.57 -4.43 16.58
CA ASP A 63 4.37 -5.84 16.92
C ASP A 63 5.10 -6.77 15.92
N SER A 64 6.42 -6.60 15.77
CA SER A 64 7.24 -7.39 14.84
C SER A 64 7.24 -8.90 15.11
N ARG A 65 6.76 -9.35 16.27
CA ARG A 65 6.66 -10.78 16.63
C ARG A 65 5.24 -11.32 16.53
N PHE A 66 4.28 -10.49 16.08
CA PHE A 66 2.86 -10.80 15.96
C PHE A 66 2.26 -11.35 17.27
N LEU A 67 2.73 -10.86 18.43
CA LEU A 67 2.22 -11.29 19.73
C LEU A 67 0.81 -10.75 19.95
N ILE A 68 0.62 -9.44 19.75
CA ILE A 68 -0.66 -8.77 19.87
C ILE A 68 -1.60 -9.23 18.75
N TRP A 69 -1.10 -9.30 17.51
CA TRP A 69 -1.83 -9.83 16.36
C TRP A 69 -2.47 -11.19 16.65
N ARG A 70 -1.67 -12.17 17.14
CA ARG A 70 -2.15 -13.51 17.46
C ARG A 70 -3.10 -13.52 18.65
N THR A 71 -2.83 -12.72 19.69
CA THR A 71 -3.73 -12.61 20.86
C THR A 71 -5.12 -12.10 20.46
N TYR A 72 -5.19 -11.13 19.56
CA TYR A 72 -6.45 -10.62 19.00
C TYR A 72 -7.06 -11.53 17.92
N LYS A 73 -6.42 -12.66 17.58
CA LYS A 73 -6.81 -13.55 16.49
C LYS A 73 -7.01 -12.78 15.18
N ASN A 74 -6.14 -11.80 14.93
CA ASN A 74 -6.19 -11.05 13.68
C ASN A 74 -5.65 -11.88 12.50
N ASN A 75 -6.10 -11.55 11.30
CA ASN A 75 -5.73 -12.17 10.04
C ASN A 75 -5.78 -11.21 8.84
N THR A 76 -6.05 -9.91 9.07
CA THR A 76 -6.29 -8.94 7.99
C THR A 76 -5.74 -7.56 8.35
N TRP A 77 -5.30 -6.84 7.31
CA TRP A 77 -5.00 -5.42 7.34
C TRP A 77 -6.00 -4.62 6.47
N PRO A 78 -6.48 -3.44 6.91
CA PRO A 78 -6.52 -3.02 8.30
C PRO A 78 -7.54 -3.85 9.10
N ARG A 79 -7.43 -3.83 10.43
CA ARG A 79 -8.51 -4.26 11.33
C ARG A 79 -8.57 -3.37 12.55
N ARG A 80 -9.79 -3.02 12.95
CA ARG A 80 -10.10 -2.12 14.08
C ARG A 80 -10.92 -2.88 15.11
N PHE A 81 -10.50 -2.81 16.36
CA PHE A 81 -11.29 -3.28 17.50
C PHE A 81 -11.60 -2.07 18.39
N LEU A 82 -12.86 -1.93 18.80
CA LEU A 82 -13.28 -0.90 19.73
C LEU A 82 -13.47 -1.53 21.11
N VAL A 83 -12.74 -1.02 22.09
CA VAL A 83 -12.73 -1.51 23.47
C VAL A 83 -13.42 -0.46 24.36
N ASP A 84 -14.33 -0.89 25.23
CA ASP A 84 -14.99 0.02 26.17
C ASP A 84 -14.15 0.32 27.42
N ALA A 85 -14.65 1.21 28.28
CA ALA A 85 -14.00 1.63 29.51
C ALA A 85 -13.77 0.49 30.52
N SER A 86 -14.43 -0.66 30.36
CA SER A 86 -14.24 -1.86 31.18
C SER A 86 -13.21 -2.83 30.58
N GLY A 87 -12.60 -2.49 29.44
CA GLY A 87 -11.63 -3.33 28.75
C GLY A 87 -12.25 -4.42 27.88
N ILE A 88 -13.56 -4.35 27.58
CA ILE A 88 -14.26 -5.34 26.77
C ILE A 88 -14.30 -4.89 25.31
N VAL A 89 -13.98 -5.80 24.38
CA VAL A 89 -14.15 -5.55 22.94
C VAL A 89 -15.64 -5.53 22.62
N ARG A 90 -16.13 -4.40 22.08
CA ARG A 90 -17.54 -4.17 21.74
C ARG A 90 -17.80 -4.17 20.24
N TYR A 91 -16.81 -3.81 19.44
CA TYR A 91 -16.88 -3.82 17.99
C TYR A 91 -15.58 -4.35 17.39
N ASP A 92 -15.73 -5.04 16.26
CA ASP A 92 -14.66 -5.61 15.47
C ASP A 92 -14.97 -5.34 13.99
N ARG A 93 -14.05 -4.66 13.31
CA ARG A 93 -14.16 -4.32 11.90
C ARG A 93 -12.89 -4.75 11.17
N SER A 94 -13.00 -5.81 10.37
CA SER A 94 -12.00 -6.22 9.39
C SER A 94 -12.14 -5.43 8.09
N GLY A 95 -11.02 -5.01 7.53
CA GLY A 95 -10.95 -4.26 6.26
C GLY A 95 -11.26 -2.77 6.37
N GLU A 96 -11.11 -2.09 5.24
CA GLU A 96 -11.43 -0.67 5.05
C GLU A 96 -12.96 -0.41 5.11
N GLY A 97 -13.39 0.79 5.48
CA GLY A 97 -14.78 1.24 5.43
C GLY A 97 -15.61 0.86 6.67
N ALA A 98 -16.92 1.12 6.59
CA ALA A 98 -17.85 1.15 7.73
C ALA A 98 -17.46 2.22 8.79
N ASP A 99 -16.93 3.34 8.31
CA ASP A 99 -16.39 4.42 9.13
C ASP A 99 -17.48 5.11 9.93
N GLY A 100 -18.63 5.43 9.32
CA GLY A 100 -19.75 6.04 10.01
C GLY A 100 -20.34 5.14 11.08
N ALA A 101 -20.45 3.83 10.79
CA ALA A 101 -20.89 2.84 11.78
C ALA A 101 -19.92 2.76 12.98
N PHE A 102 -18.61 2.80 12.70
CA PHE A 102 -17.58 2.78 13.73
C PHE A 102 -17.56 4.08 14.56
N GLU A 103 -17.73 5.25 13.95
CA GLU A 103 -17.83 6.54 14.64
C GLU A 103 -19.05 6.59 15.57
N ARG A 104 -20.21 6.10 15.11
CA ARG A 104 -21.42 5.97 15.96
C ARG A 104 -21.16 5.09 17.18
N ALA A 105 -20.41 4.00 17.01
CA ALA A 105 -20.01 3.13 18.11
C ALA A 105 -19.07 3.83 19.10
N ILE A 106 -18.11 4.63 18.62
CA ILE A 106 -17.24 5.47 19.48
C ILE A 106 -18.10 6.42 20.32
N GLN A 107 -18.98 7.19 19.70
CA GLN A 107 -19.85 8.13 20.43
C GLN A 107 -20.73 7.44 21.46
N LYS A 108 -21.25 6.25 21.15
CA LYS A 108 -22.04 5.44 22.07
C LYS A 108 -21.23 5.04 23.31
N LEU A 109 -20.03 4.48 23.13
CA LEU A 109 -19.21 4.03 24.26
C LEU A 109 -18.69 5.20 25.10
N LEU A 110 -18.42 6.35 24.50
CA LEU A 110 -18.08 7.57 25.23
C LEU A 110 -19.22 8.04 26.13
N LYS A 111 -20.47 8.01 25.64
CA LYS A 111 -21.65 8.32 26.44
C LYS A 111 -21.91 7.27 27.54
N GLU A 112 -21.65 5.99 27.27
CA GLU A 112 -21.71 4.93 28.30
C GLU A 112 -20.69 5.19 29.42
N ALA A 113 -19.46 5.61 29.08
CA ALA A 113 -18.41 5.93 30.06
C ALA A 113 -18.61 7.28 30.78
N HIS A 114 -19.23 8.25 30.11
CA HIS A 114 -19.45 9.61 30.59
C HIS A 114 -20.90 10.04 30.30
N PRO A 115 -21.88 9.69 31.16
CA PRO A 115 -23.30 9.93 30.88
C PRO A 115 -23.70 11.40 30.67
N ASN A 116 -22.91 12.33 31.22
CA ASN A 116 -23.14 13.78 31.09
C ASN A 116 -22.33 14.41 29.93
N LEU A 117 -21.64 13.60 29.12
CA LEU A 117 -20.86 14.10 27.98
C LEU A 117 -21.79 14.60 26.87
N GLU A 118 -21.71 15.89 26.58
CA GLU A 118 -22.31 16.47 25.39
C GLU A 118 -21.25 16.56 24.28
N ILE A 119 -21.31 15.60 23.34
CA ILE A 119 -20.55 15.69 22.10
C ILE A 119 -21.29 16.68 21.19
N PRO A 120 -20.65 17.78 20.73
CA PRO A 120 -21.31 18.76 19.86
C PRO A 120 -22.02 18.09 18.68
N ALA A 121 -23.31 18.40 18.50
CA ALA A 121 -24.14 17.85 17.43
C ALA A 121 -23.77 18.37 16.02
N SER A 122 -22.76 19.26 15.91
CA SER A 122 -22.34 19.91 14.67
C SER A 122 -21.66 18.96 13.66
N ASP A 123 -21.50 17.70 14.02
CA ASP A 123 -20.91 16.68 13.16
C ASP A 123 -21.92 15.59 12.83
N THR A 124 -22.73 15.83 11.81
CA THR A 124 -23.47 14.74 11.16
C THR A 124 -22.48 13.70 10.65
N ILE A 125 -22.51 12.50 11.25
CA ILE A 125 -21.73 11.37 10.75
C ILE A 125 -22.28 11.04 9.35
N PRO A 126 -21.47 11.16 8.28
CA PRO A 126 -21.95 10.89 6.94
C PRO A 126 -22.41 9.44 6.80
N PRO A 127 -23.33 9.15 5.85
CA PRO A 127 -23.65 7.78 5.52
C PRO A 127 -22.40 7.05 5.03
N ASP A 128 -22.32 5.77 5.36
CA ASP A 128 -21.24 4.92 4.88
C ASP A 128 -21.34 4.77 3.35
N VAL A 129 -20.23 4.96 2.66
CA VAL A 129 -20.10 4.71 1.22
C VAL A 129 -19.60 3.29 1.02
N ASP A 130 -20.31 2.50 0.22
CA ASP A 130 -19.82 1.18 -0.19
C ASP A 130 -18.77 1.34 -1.28
N ARG A 131 -17.50 1.39 -0.87
CA ARG A 131 -16.35 1.51 -1.77
C ARG A 131 -16.05 0.23 -2.56
N PHE A 132 -16.77 -0.85 -2.29
CA PHE A 132 -16.63 -2.15 -2.94
C PHE A 132 -17.85 -2.53 -3.78
N ALA A 133 -18.80 -1.61 -3.95
CA ALA A 133 -19.93 -1.81 -4.84
C ALA A 133 -19.43 -2.09 -6.28
N SER A 134 -20.17 -2.92 -7.03
CA SER A 134 -19.79 -3.27 -8.41
C SER A 134 -19.66 -2.05 -9.33
N SER A 135 -20.39 -0.97 -9.04
CA SER A 135 -20.30 0.32 -9.75
C SER A 135 -18.95 1.03 -9.59
N CYS A 136 -18.15 0.67 -8.59
CA CYS A 136 -16.83 1.27 -8.34
C CYS A 136 -15.72 0.65 -9.19
N GLY A 137 -15.96 -0.53 -9.78
CA GLY A 137 -14.96 -1.34 -10.47
C GLY A 137 -14.28 -2.36 -9.55
N LEU A 138 -14.17 -3.60 -10.04
CA LEU A 138 -13.45 -4.68 -9.35
C LEU A 138 -11.98 -4.64 -9.78
N SER A 139 -11.11 -4.15 -8.90
CA SER A 139 -9.68 -4.04 -9.22
C SER A 139 -8.99 -5.40 -9.27
N THR A 140 -7.88 -5.47 -9.99
CA THR A 140 -6.89 -6.54 -9.86
C THR A 140 -6.58 -6.77 -8.38
N PRO A 141 -6.50 -8.03 -7.88
CA PRO A 141 -6.10 -8.31 -6.51
C PRO A 141 -4.67 -7.85 -6.22
N GLU A 142 -4.27 -7.80 -4.96
CA GLU A 142 -2.87 -7.55 -4.60
C GLU A 142 -1.93 -8.58 -5.23
N MET A 143 -0.85 -8.10 -5.83
CA MET A 143 0.09 -8.89 -6.61
C MET A 143 1.45 -8.94 -5.93
N TYR A 144 1.81 -10.09 -5.38
CA TYR A 144 3.13 -10.32 -4.77
C TYR A 144 4.13 -10.75 -5.83
N ILE A 145 5.22 -10.00 -5.97
CA ILE A 145 6.19 -10.21 -7.06
C ILE A 145 7.22 -11.28 -6.69
N GLY A 146 7.54 -11.42 -5.41
CA GLY A 146 8.29 -12.58 -4.90
C GLY A 146 7.36 -13.73 -4.56
N ASP A 147 7.93 -14.89 -4.19
CA ASP A 147 7.17 -16.05 -3.73
C ASP A 147 6.70 -15.89 -2.28
N TRP A 148 5.93 -14.83 -2.03
CA TRP A 148 5.42 -14.49 -0.71
C TRP A 148 4.45 -15.58 -0.26
N PHE A 149 4.93 -16.50 0.59
CA PHE A 149 4.18 -17.65 1.12
C PHE A 149 3.42 -18.46 0.05
N GLY A 150 4.01 -18.68 -1.13
CA GLY A 150 3.37 -19.44 -2.21
C GLY A 150 2.36 -18.65 -3.05
N ARG A 151 2.27 -17.33 -2.88
CA ARG A 151 1.31 -16.46 -3.59
C ARG A 151 1.94 -15.58 -4.68
N GLY A 152 3.17 -15.88 -5.07
CA GLY A 152 3.85 -15.11 -6.12
C GLY A 152 3.17 -15.25 -7.48
N ILE A 153 3.21 -14.20 -8.30
CA ILE A 153 2.44 -14.11 -9.57
C ILE A 153 3.30 -14.01 -10.85
N LEU A 154 4.53 -14.51 -10.82
CA LEU A 154 5.46 -14.48 -11.95
C LEU A 154 5.01 -15.39 -13.11
N SER A 155 4.89 -14.83 -14.32
CA SER A 155 4.56 -15.57 -15.55
C SER A 155 5.79 -16.13 -16.28
N ASN A 156 6.99 -15.76 -15.87
CA ASN A 156 8.23 -16.23 -16.49
C ASN A 156 8.39 -17.75 -16.37
N ALA A 157 8.81 -18.39 -17.46
CA ALA A 157 9.06 -19.83 -17.50
C ALA A 157 10.22 -20.26 -16.57
N GLU A 158 11.14 -19.33 -16.29
CA GLU A 158 12.24 -19.52 -15.35
C GLU A 158 11.75 -19.73 -13.91
N GLY A 159 10.61 -19.14 -13.52
CA GLY A 159 10.06 -19.28 -12.18
C GLY A 159 10.93 -18.62 -11.08
N TYR A 160 10.72 -19.02 -9.83
CA TYR A 160 11.40 -18.46 -8.67
C TYR A 160 12.70 -19.21 -8.35
N HIS A 161 13.78 -18.45 -8.11
CA HIS A 161 15.10 -18.99 -7.75
C HIS A 161 15.66 -18.29 -6.52
N ASP A 162 15.27 -18.78 -5.34
CA ASP A 162 15.61 -18.16 -4.06
C ASP A 162 17.11 -17.84 -3.92
N GLY A 163 17.41 -16.56 -3.69
CA GLY A 163 18.75 -16.05 -3.48
C GLY A 163 19.68 -16.04 -4.71
N LYS A 164 19.22 -16.47 -5.90
CA LYS A 164 20.03 -16.55 -7.11
C LYS A 164 19.59 -15.55 -8.17
N ALA A 165 20.56 -14.87 -8.78
CA ALA A 165 20.33 -14.04 -9.95
C ALA A 165 20.16 -14.93 -11.18
N VAL A 166 19.14 -14.65 -11.99
CA VAL A 166 18.79 -15.39 -13.21
C VAL A 166 18.41 -14.39 -14.32
N PRO A 167 18.81 -14.65 -15.58
CA PRO A 167 18.29 -13.93 -16.73
C PRO A 167 16.85 -14.35 -17.02
N TYR A 168 15.92 -13.44 -16.81
CA TYR A 168 14.51 -13.60 -17.14
C TYR A 168 14.21 -13.09 -18.55
N HIS A 169 13.38 -13.83 -19.28
CA HIS A 169 12.87 -13.43 -20.58
C HIS A 169 11.38 -13.13 -20.51
N LEU A 170 10.99 -11.99 -21.09
CA LEU A 170 9.60 -11.59 -21.09
C LEU A 170 8.73 -12.66 -21.78
N PRO A 171 7.65 -13.12 -21.15
CA PRO A 171 6.67 -14.00 -21.79
C PRO A 171 6.06 -13.33 -23.04
N ALA A 172 5.57 -14.14 -23.99
CA ALA A 172 4.89 -13.62 -25.17
C ALA A 172 3.58 -12.86 -24.82
N SER A 173 2.98 -13.20 -23.68
CA SER A 173 1.83 -12.53 -23.09
C SER A 173 1.86 -12.69 -21.58
N VAL A 174 1.44 -11.66 -20.86
CA VAL A 174 1.21 -11.68 -19.41
C VAL A 174 -0.29 -11.54 -19.18
N GLU A 175 -0.86 -12.31 -18.25
CA GLU A 175 -2.27 -12.21 -17.89
C GLU A 175 -2.48 -11.14 -16.81
N ASP A 176 -3.69 -10.59 -16.71
CA ASP A 176 -4.08 -9.77 -15.55
C ASP A 176 -3.86 -10.56 -14.25
N GLY A 177 -3.41 -9.86 -13.21
CA GLY A 177 -3.01 -10.46 -11.95
C GLY A 177 -1.65 -11.14 -11.99
N HIS A 178 -0.88 -11.03 -13.08
CA HIS A 178 0.46 -11.59 -13.20
C HIS A 178 1.49 -10.57 -13.73
N VAL A 179 2.78 -10.91 -13.60
CA VAL A 179 3.89 -10.08 -14.11
C VAL A 179 4.86 -10.89 -14.96
N GLY A 180 5.40 -10.23 -15.98
CA GLY A 180 6.55 -10.69 -16.75
C GLY A 180 7.79 -9.85 -16.44
N LEU A 181 8.94 -10.51 -16.35
CA LEU A 181 10.24 -9.86 -16.19
C LEU A 181 11.13 -10.08 -17.41
N SER A 182 11.94 -9.07 -17.72
CA SER A 182 13.06 -9.11 -18.65
C SER A 182 14.33 -8.62 -17.94
N GLY A 183 15.45 -9.29 -18.17
CA GLY A 183 16.76 -8.92 -17.63
C GLY A 183 17.22 -9.78 -16.45
N GLU A 184 18.29 -9.35 -15.79
CA GLU A 184 18.87 -10.09 -14.65
C GLU A 184 18.16 -9.71 -13.34
N TRP A 185 17.49 -10.68 -12.71
CA TRP A 185 16.79 -10.50 -11.44
C TRP A 185 17.14 -11.59 -10.45
N LYS A 186 17.12 -11.25 -9.17
CA LYS A 186 17.29 -12.20 -8.06
C LYS A 186 16.00 -12.29 -7.26
N THR A 187 15.52 -13.51 -7.03
CA THR A 187 14.38 -13.74 -6.15
C THR A 187 14.77 -13.47 -4.70
N ASP A 188 13.96 -12.66 -4.04
CA ASP A 188 13.87 -12.54 -2.59
C ASP A 188 12.51 -13.09 -2.14
N LYS A 189 12.39 -13.48 -0.86
CA LYS A 189 11.12 -13.97 -0.31
C LYS A 189 9.97 -12.98 -0.52
N ASN A 190 10.25 -11.68 -0.42
CA ASN A 190 9.23 -10.64 -0.44
C ASN A 190 9.16 -9.87 -1.76
N GLY A 191 9.97 -10.21 -2.77
CA GLY A 191 10.03 -9.43 -4.01
C GLY A 191 11.09 -9.93 -5.00
N MET A 192 11.28 -9.14 -6.06
CA MET A 192 12.32 -9.38 -7.06
C MET A 192 13.33 -8.23 -7.05
N ILE A 193 14.61 -8.56 -6.95
CA ILE A 193 15.73 -7.61 -6.84
C ILE A 193 16.41 -7.51 -8.21
N TYR A 194 16.33 -6.36 -8.84
CA TYR A 194 17.02 -6.11 -10.11
C TYR A 194 18.54 -6.22 -9.93
N GLN A 195 19.21 -6.94 -10.82
CA GLN A 195 20.67 -7.16 -10.80
C GLN A 195 21.39 -6.53 -11.99
N GLY A 196 20.67 -6.02 -12.98
CA GLY A 196 21.27 -5.33 -14.11
C GLY A 196 21.83 -3.94 -13.73
N ASN A 197 22.58 -3.36 -14.65
CA ASN A 197 23.22 -2.06 -14.45
C ASN A 197 23.20 -1.25 -15.75
N ALA A 198 22.24 -0.33 -15.84
CA ALA A 198 22.12 0.50 -17.01
C ALA A 198 23.25 1.55 -17.04
N LYS A 199 24.00 1.58 -18.15
CA LYS A 199 25.08 2.56 -18.32
C LYS A 199 24.48 3.96 -18.45
N GLY A 200 25.00 4.92 -17.69
CA GLY A 200 24.60 6.32 -17.79
C GLY A 200 23.24 6.66 -17.17
N GLY A 201 22.56 5.72 -16.50
CA GLY A 201 21.28 5.97 -15.82
C GLY A 201 20.06 6.10 -16.74
N ALA A 202 20.22 5.80 -18.03
CA ALA A 202 19.10 5.65 -18.97
C ALA A 202 18.47 4.24 -18.82
N PRO A 203 17.18 4.03 -19.12
CA PRO A 203 16.57 2.71 -19.08
C PRO A 203 17.18 1.78 -20.15
N THR A 204 17.31 0.49 -19.81
CA THR A 204 17.66 -0.59 -20.75
C THR A 204 16.40 -1.27 -21.28
N SER A 205 16.56 -2.33 -22.08
CA SER A 205 15.47 -3.25 -22.44
C SER A 205 14.96 -4.09 -21.26
N ASP A 206 15.69 -4.15 -20.15
CA ASP A 206 15.26 -4.83 -18.92
C ASP A 206 14.08 -4.09 -18.31
N HIS A 207 13.00 -4.82 -18.02
CA HIS A 207 11.79 -4.25 -17.44
C HIS A 207 10.90 -5.31 -16.81
N LEU A 208 9.94 -4.83 -16.02
CA LEU A 208 8.76 -5.57 -15.58
C LEU A 208 7.57 -5.10 -16.43
N GLU A 209 6.72 -6.02 -16.87
CA GLU A 209 5.42 -5.73 -17.50
C GLU A 209 4.28 -6.33 -16.68
N MET A 210 3.22 -5.54 -16.47
CA MET A 210 2.05 -5.93 -15.68
C MET A 210 0.75 -5.34 -16.26
N PRO A 211 -0.09 -6.16 -16.91
CA PRO A 211 -1.49 -5.83 -17.17
C PRO A 211 -2.28 -5.73 -15.86
N TYR A 212 -3.24 -4.80 -15.80
CA TYR A 212 -4.09 -4.62 -14.63
C TYR A 212 -5.43 -3.96 -14.99
N HIS A 213 -6.43 -4.12 -14.12
CA HIS A 213 -7.66 -3.34 -14.11
C HIS A 213 -7.75 -2.54 -12.81
N ALA A 214 -7.60 -1.22 -12.90
CA ALA A 214 -7.72 -0.32 -11.76
C ALA A 214 -7.86 1.13 -12.23
N ARG A 215 -8.23 2.00 -11.30
CA ARG A 215 -8.06 3.45 -11.48
C ARG A 215 -6.69 3.90 -10.99
N GLU A 216 -6.29 3.46 -9.80
CA GLU A 216 -5.01 3.83 -9.19
C GLU A 216 -4.13 2.59 -9.00
N VAL A 217 -2.83 2.75 -9.22
CA VAL A 217 -1.81 1.70 -8.99
C VAL A 217 -0.80 2.21 -8.00
N TYR A 218 -0.50 1.39 -7.00
CA TYR A 218 0.56 1.63 -6.03
C TYR A 218 1.52 0.47 -6.05
N VAL A 219 2.78 0.75 -5.77
CA VAL A 219 3.85 -0.25 -5.79
C VAL A 219 4.67 -0.15 -4.51
N VAL A 220 4.90 -1.29 -3.86
CA VAL A 220 5.80 -1.38 -2.72
C VAL A 220 7.21 -1.64 -3.24
N MET A 221 8.12 -0.72 -2.98
CA MET A 221 9.50 -0.81 -3.45
C MET A 221 10.48 -0.43 -2.37
N ASN A 222 11.71 -0.91 -2.52
CA ASN A 222 12.81 -0.50 -1.68
C ASN A 222 14.17 -0.63 -2.38
N VAL A 223 15.19 -0.02 -1.78
CA VAL A 223 16.59 -0.10 -2.22
C VAL A 223 17.50 -0.62 -1.10
N SER A 224 16.97 -1.48 -0.22
CA SER A 224 17.72 -2.02 0.94
C SER A 224 18.93 -2.85 0.53
N HIS A 225 18.95 -3.34 -0.71
CA HIS A 225 20.05 -4.08 -1.31
C HIS A 225 20.93 -3.23 -2.25
N GLY A 226 20.77 -1.90 -2.21
CA GLY A 226 21.47 -1.01 -3.12
C GLY A 226 21.54 0.43 -2.64
N ARG A 227 21.33 1.35 -3.57
CA ARG A 227 21.32 2.80 -3.34
C ARG A 227 20.09 3.38 -4.05
N PRO A 228 19.71 4.64 -3.75
CA PRO A 228 18.66 5.30 -4.50
C PRO A 228 18.78 5.09 -6.01
N SER A 229 17.66 4.74 -6.64
CA SER A 229 17.59 4.34 -8.04
C SER A 229 16.42 5.01 -8.73
N LYS A 230 16.63 5.42 -9.98
CA LYS A 230 15.53 5.83 -10.86
C LYS A 230 14.87 4.58 -11.44
N LEU A 231 13.54 4.62 -11.50
CA LEU A 231 12.70 3.64 -12.15
C LEU A 231 11.85 4.38 -13.17
N PHE A 232 12.08 4.16 -14.47
CA PHE A 232 11.22 4.73 -15.50
C PHE A 232 9.92 3.94 -15.57
N VAL A 233 8.84 4.65 -15.83
CA VAL A 233 7.47 4.11 -15.79
C VAL A 233 6.79 4.45 -17.09
N GLU A 234 6.13 3.49 -17.70
CA GLU A 234 5.24 3.71 -18.83
C GLU A 234 3.90 3.02 -18.56
N GLN A 235 2.82 3.60 -19.08
CA GLN A 235 1.51 2.96 -19.17
C GLN A 235 1.13 2.86 -20.65
N ASP A 236 0.70 1.67 -21.07
CA ASP A 236 0.31 1.38 -22.46
C ASP A 236 1.40 1.79 -23.48
N GLY A 237 2.67 1.56 -23.11
CA GLY A 237 3.85 1.88 -23.92
C GLY A 237 4.15 3.38 -24.06
N LYS A 238 3.61 4.22 -23.17
CA LYS A 238 3.83 5.67 -23.18
C LYS A 238 4.21 6.18 -21.79
N SER A 239 5.06 7.19 -21.76
CA SER A 239 5.32 7.94 -20.52
C SER A 239 4.04 8.57 -19.97
N LEU A 240 3.94 8.56 -18.64
CA LEU A 240 2.86 9.16 -17.87
C LEU A 240 2.88 10.69 -18.00
N THR A 241 1.69 11.27 -17.92
CA THR A 241 1.44 12.71 -18.02
C THR A 241 0.76 13.22 -16.76
N ALA A 242 0.52 14.53 -16.68
CA ALA A 242 -0.22 15.11 -15.57
C ALA A 242 -1.64 14.52 -15.38
N SER A 243 -2.23 13.87 -16.39
CA SER A 243 -3.57 13.30 -16.30
C SER A 243 -3.64 11.90 -15.71
N ASN A 244 -2.51 11.16 -15.65
CA ASN A 244 -2.49 9.77 -15.19
C ASN A 244 -1.33 9.43 -14.25
N LYS A 245 -0.36 10.33 -14.04
CA LYS A 245 0.76 10.06 -13.13
C LYS A 245 0.33 10.11 -11.67
N GLY A 246 0.86 9.22 -10.85
CA GLY A 246 0.76 9.35 -9.39
C GLY A 246 1.63 10.50 -8.84
N VAL A 247 1.46 10.81 -7.56
CA VAL A 247 2.17 11.92 -6.91
C VAL A 247 3.69 11.70 -6.80
N ASP A 248 4.14 10.44 -6.78
CA ASP A 248 5.56 10.08 -6.70
C ASP A 248 6.27 10.06 -8.06
N VAL A 249 5.52 10.21 -9.16
CA VAL A 249 6.07 10.19 -10.52
C VAL A 249 6.46 11.60 -10.93
N GLU A 250 7.72 11.75 -11.35
CA GLU A 250 8.28 12.93 -11.97
C GLU A 250 8.39 12.73 -13.49
N VAL A 251 8.57 13.83 -14.23
CA VAL A 251 8.82 13.83 -15.67
C VAL A 251 10.13 14.55 -15.93
N ASP A 252 11.04 13.92 -16.66
CA ASP A 252 12.34 14.52 -16.99
C ASP A 252 12.24 15.51 -18.17
N SER A 253 13.37 16.13 -18.53
CA SER A 253 13.45 17.10 -19.63
C SER A 253 13.16 16.50 -21.02
N GLU A 254 13.21 15.17 -21.16
CA GLU A 254 12.89 14.44 -22.39
C GLU A 254 11.41 14.00 -22.42
N GLY A 255 10.63 14.32 -21.38
CA GLY A 255 9.22 13.94 -21.29
C GLY A 255 9.01 12.52 -20.77
N ARG A 256 10.05 11.87 -20.22
CA ARG A 256 9.93 10.50 -19.68
C ARG A 256 9.51 10.53 -18.22
N SER A 257 8.55 9.69 -17.86
CA SER A 257 8.11 9.53 -16.48
C SER A 257 9.00 8.59 -15.69
N PHE A 258 9.32 8.95 -14.46
CA PHE A 258 10.13 8.13 -13.56
C PHE A 258 9.78 8.37 -12.09
N ILE A 259 10.17 7.42 -11.23
CA ILE A 259 10.16 7.54 -9.77
C ILE A 259 11.60 7.51 -9.26
N GLU A 260 11.92 8.36 -8.28
CA GLU A 260 13.13 8.20 -7.48
C GLU A 260 12.87 7.32 -6.25
N VAL A 261 13.29 6.05 -6.33
CA VAL A 261 13.16 5.11 -5.22
C VAL A 261 14.33 5.31 -4.27
N ARG A 262 14.03 5.73 -3.04
CA ARG A 262 15.01 6.18 -2.05
C ARG A 262 14.92 5.43 -0.72
N GLU A 263 13.73 4.94 -0.39
CA GLU A 263 13.42 4.38 0.92
C GLU A 263 12.36 3.27 0.78
N PRO A 264 12.28 2.34 1.73
CA PRO A 264 11.26 1.30 1.72
C PRO A 264 9.87 1.87 2.05
N ARG A 265 8.99 1.96 1.04
CA ARG A 265 7.59 2.36 1.22
C ARG A 265 6.73 1.94 0.03
N MET A 266 5.43 2.19 0.16
CA MET A 266 4.52 2.25 -0.98
C MET A 266 4.72 3.58 -1.73
N TYR A 267 4.73 3.48 -3.05
CA TYR A 267 4.81 4.60 -3.98
C TYR A 267 3.52 4.71 -4.81
N TYR A 268 3.06 5.93 -5.06
CA TYR A 268 1.90 6.24 -5.89
C TYR A 268 2.31 6.30 -7.36
N LEU A 269 2.02 5.24 -8.11
CA LEU A 269 2.54 5.05 -9.46
C LEU A 269 1.62 5.65 -10.53
N ILE A 270 0.34 5.26 -10.54
CA ILE A 270 -0.64 5.68 -11.55
C ILE A 270 -1.89 6.19 -10.85
N GLN A 271 -2.47 7.26 -11.40
CA GLN A 271 -3.75 7.83 -11.00
C GLN A 271 -4.59 8.15 -12.25
N ASN A 272 -5.27 7.14 -12.81
CA ASN A 272 -6.08 7.31 -14.01
C ASN A 272 -7.33 8.18 -13.73
N PRO A 273 -7.86 8.87 -14.75
CA PRO A 273 -9.12 9.61 -14.63
C PRO A 273 -10.34 8.75 -14.31
N ALA A 274 -10.30 7.46 -14.67
CA ALA A 274 -11.36 6.48 -14.46
C ALA A 274 -10.78 5.07 -14.34
N PHE A 275 -11.56 4.15 -13.77
CA PHE A 275 -11.26 2.72 -13.76
C PHE A 275 -11.17 2.16 -15.19
N GLY A 276 -10.15 1.35 -15.47
CA GLY A 276 -9.96 0.77 -16.80
C GLY A 276 -8.89 -0.33 -16.84
N HIS A 277 -8.77 -0.99 -17.99
CA HIS A 277 -7.72 -1.97 -18.29
C HIS A 277 -6.50 -1.27 -18.91
N HIS A 278 -5.33 -1.54 -18.38
CA HIS A 278 -4.07 -0.96 -18.84
C HIS A 278 -2.91 -1.94 -18.63
N SER A 279 -1.75 -1.64 -19.21
CA SER A 279 -0.48 -2.29 -18.85
C SER A 279 0.50 -1.25 -18.32
N VAL A 280 1.27 -1.61 -17.29
CA VAL A 280 2.39 -0.80 -16.80
C VAL A 280 3.72 -1.51 -17.06
N SER A 281 4.69 -0.74 -17.54
CA SER A 281 6.07 -1.19 -17.73
C SER A 281 7.01 -0.40 -16.84
N LEU A 282 7.89 -1.10 -16.12
CA LEU A 282 8.84 -0.51 -15.18
C LEU A 282 10.28 -0.84 -15.59
N PHE A 283 11.07 0.18 -15.90
CA PHE A 283 12.43 0.03 -16.41
C PHE A 283 13.46 0.47 -15.35
N PRO A 284 14.00 -0.49 -14.57
CA PRO A 284 14.97 -0.18 -13.55
C PRO A 284 16.32 0.22 -14.17
N THR A 285 17.01 1.16 -13.52
CA THR A 285 18.30 1.68 -14.04
C THR A 285 19.52 1.15 -13.31
N ARG A 286 19.33 0.60 -12.10
CA ARG A 286 20.44 0.23 -11.20
C ARG A 286 20.12 -0.99 -10.36
N SER A 287 21.10 -1.88 -10.23
CA SER A 287 21.07 -3.04 -9.34
C SER A 287 20.75 -2.66 -7.88
N GLY A 288 19.98 -3.53 -7.23
CA GLY A 288 19.59 -3.43 -5.82
C GLY A 288 18.21 -2.81 -5.59
N LEU A 289 17.54 -2.31 -6.63
CA LEU A 289 16.11 -1.98 -6.56
C LEU A 289 15.30 -3.26 -6.38
N THR A 290 14.40 -3.25 -5.41
CA THR A 290 13.49 -4.37 -5.11
C THR A 290 12.06 -3.91 -5.33
N ILE A 291 11.29 -4.71 -6.06
CA ILE A 291 9.85 -4.55 -6.24
C ILE A 291 9.17 -5.67 -5.46
N ASN A 292 8.31 -5.31 -4.50
CA ASN A 292 7.71 -6.25 -3.55
C ASN A 292 6.30 -6.66 -3.98
N SER A 293 5.42 -5.68 -4.17
CA SER A 293 4.03 -5.92 -4.56
C SER A 293 3.42 -4.74 -5.32
N PHE A 294 2.30 -5.01 -6.00
CA PHE A 294 1.37 -4.00 -6.48
C PHE A 294 0.04 -4.11 -5.77
N THR A 295 -0.54 -2.96 -5.48
CA THR A 295 -1.90 -2.82 -4.95
C THR A 295 -2.66 -1.76 -5.74
N PHE A 296 -3.98 -1.74 -5.58
CA PHE A 296 -4.85 -1.06 -6.52
C PHE A 296 -5.95 -0.26 -5.82
N GLY A 297 -6.52 0.70 -6.56
CA GLY A 297 -7.68 1.49 -6.15
C GLY A 297 -8.69 1.60 -7.27
N ASN A 298 -9.97 1.59 -6.90
CA ASN A 298 -11.10 1.72 -7.80
C ASN A 298 -11.69 3.16 -7.80
N ASP A 299 -12.78 3.40 -8.51
CA ASP A 299 -13.40 4.73 -8.64
C ASP A 299 -13.95 5.31 -7.31
N CYS A 300 -14.17 4.47 -6.30
CA CYS A 300 -14.73 4.86 -5.00
C CYS A 300 -13.69 4.92 -3.88
N GLN A 301 -12.43 4.58 -4.16
CA GLN A 301 -11.36 4.54 -3.16
C GLN A 301 -10.38 5.71 -3.26
N THR A 302 -10.61 6.70 -4.12
CA THR A 302 -9.65 7.78 -4.39
C THR A 302 -9.60 8.90 -3.35
N ASP A 303 -10.61 8.99 -2.47
CA ASP A 303 -10.75 10.11 -1.54
C ASP A 303 -9.93 9.93 -0.26
N PHE A 304 -8.61 10.13 -0.39
CA PHE A 304 -7.66 10.13 0.72
C PHE A 304 -6.41 10.94 0.33
N PRO A 305 -5.58 11.39 1.29
CA PRO A 305 -4.35 12.10 0.95
C PRO A 305 -3.30 11.18 0.30
N HIS A 306 -2.82 11.56 -0.88
CA HIS A 306 -1.63 11.01 -1.54
C HIS A 306 -0.42 11.84 -1.11
N LEU A 307 0.54 11.23 -0.39
CA LEU A 307 1.64 11.92 0.31
C LEU A 307 3.03 11.51 -0.17
#